data_AF-A0A368F2C8-F1
#
_entry.id   AF-A0A368F2C8-F1
#
_cell.length_a   1.000
_cell.length_b   1.000
_cell.length_c   1.000
_cell.angle_alpha   90.00
_cell.angle_beta   90.00
_cell.angle_gamma   90.00
#
_symmetry.space_group_name_H-M   'P 1'
#
loop_
_entity.id
_entity.type
_entity.pdbx_description
1 polymer ?
#
loop_
_entity_poly.entity_id
_entity_poly.type
_entity_poly.pdbx_seq_one_letter_code
_entity_poly.pdbx_strand_id
1 'polypeptide(L)' 'PVDEILLGAPKFIEEELLERFKIDVRSASNVVVRGVATSSFDQERFALPKKRGILRTIDSGSTVITETILERIIETR' A
#
# COMPACT_ATOMS: atom_id res chain seq x y z
N PRO A 1 -8.27 6.12 -12.19
CA PRO A 1 -9.47 6.43 -11.37
C PRO A 1 -9.46 5.54 -10.14
N VAL A 2 -10.05 5.98 -9.02
CA VAL A 2 -10.17 5.17 -7.79
C VAL A 2 -11.64 4.81 -7.61
N ASP A 3 -11.94 3.53 -7.39
CA ASP A 3 -13.32 3.02 -7.30
C ASP A 3 -13.90 3.11 -5.88
N GLU A 4 -13.08 2.89 -4.84
CA GLU A 4 -13.52 2.89 -3.43
C GLU A 4 -12.40 3.36 -2.48
N ILE A 5 -12.78 3.94 -1.34
CA ILE A 5 -11.86 4.41 -0.29
C ILE A 5 -12.33 3.93 1.08
N LEU A 6 -11.42 3.35 1.87
CA LEU A 6 -11.64 3.05 3.28
C LEU A 6 -11.12 4.18 4.18
N LEU A 7 -12.02 4.95 4.78
CA LEU A 7 -11.65 5.97 5.76
C LEU A 7 -11.30 5.33 7.10
N GLY A 8 -10.16 5.73 7.68
CA GLY A 8 -9.68 5.16 8.93
C GLY A 8 -9.16 3.73 8.80
N ALA A 9 -8.53 3.41 7.66
CA ALA A 9 -7.95 2.08 7.43
C ALA A 9 -6.99 1.66 8.56
N PRO A 10 -7.03 0.38 8.98
CA PRO A 10 -6.16 -0.11 10.04
C PRO A 10 -4.69 -0.07 9.62
N LYS A 11 -3.82 -0.02 10.62
CA LYS A 11 -2.36 0.07 10.40
C LYS A 11 -1.77 -1.22 9.82
N PHE A 12 -2.35 -2.36 10.14
CA PHE A 12 -1.94 -3.70 9.68
C PHE A 12 -3.06 -4.32 8.84
N ILE A 13 -2.67 -5.11 7.84
CA ILE A 13 -3.64 -5.83 7.00
C ILE A 13 -3.96 -7.16 7.67
N GLU A 14 -5.14 -7.22 8.27
CA GLU A 14 -5.67 -8.39 8.98
C GLU A 14 -6.65 -9.19 8.11
N GLU A 15 -6.97 -10.40 8.56
CA GLU A 15 -7.89 -11.34 7.89
C GLU A 15 -9.25 -10.71 7.59
N GLU A 16 -9.84 -10.07 8.60
CA GLU A 16 -11.16 -9.47 8.52
C GLU A 16 -11.25 -8.43 7.40
N LEU A 17 -10.18 -7.66 7.17
CA LEU A 17 -10.14 -6.67 6.09
C LEU A 17 -10.11 -7.36 4.73
N LEU A 18 -9.31 -8.41 4.57
CA LEU A 18 -9.24 -9.15 3.32
C LEU A 18 -10.57 -9.83 2.99
N GLU A 19 -11.22 -10.44 3.97
CA GLU A 19 -12.51 -11.12 3.80
C GLU A 19 -13.64 -10.13 3.50
N ARG A 20 -13.73 -9.04 4.27
CA ARG A 20 -14.77 -8.02 4.12
C ARG A 20 -14.77 -7.39 2.72
N PHE A 21 -13.57 -7.13 2.19
CA PHE A 21 -13.40 -6.54 0.85
C PHE A 21 -13.15 -7.58 -0.25
N LYS A 22 -13.22 -8.88 0.07
CA LYS A 22 -13.04 -10.00 -0.87
C LYS A 22 -11.74 -9.89 -1.69
N ILE A 23 -10.64 -9.60 -0.98
CA ILE A 23 -9.29 -9.51 -1.53
C ILE A 23 -8.64 -10.89 -1.44
N ASP A 24 -8.52 -11.59 -2.58
CA ASP A 24 -8.03 -12.97 -2.65
C ASP A 24 -7.31 -13.25 -3.98
N VAL A 25 -6.37 -14.20 -3.95
CA VAL A 25 -5.51 -14.63 -5.05
C VAL A 25 -6.28 -15.16 -6.25
N ARG A 26 -7.49 -15.69 -6.01
CA ARG A 26 -8.34 -16.31 -7.04
C ARG A 26 -8.91 -15.29 -8.02
N SER A 27 -8.98 -14.01 -7.62
CA SER A 27 -9.32 -12.92 -8.52
C SER A 27 -8.03 -12.24 -8.96
N ALA A 28 -7.67 -12.35 -10.24
CA ALA A 28 -6.48 -11.71 -10.80
C ALA A 28 -6.45 -10.18 -10.55
N SER A 29 -7.61 -9.59 -10.27
CA SER A 29 -7.83 -8.16 -10.04
C SER A 29 -7.80 -7.76 -8.56
N ASN A 30 -7.98 -8.68 -7.60
CA ASN A 30 -8.14 -8.32 -6.17
C ASN A 30 -6.92 -8.73 -5.35
N VAL A 31 -5.83 -8.00 -5.54
CA VAL A 31 -4.55 -8.21 -4.85
C VAL A 31 -4.18 -6.99 -4.02
N VAL A 32 -3.36 -7.19 -2.99
CA VAL A 32 -2.80 -6.09 -2.21
C VAL A 32 -1.60 -5.53 -2.98
N VAL A 33 -1.68 -4.27 -3.34
CA VAL A 33 -0.60 -3.56 -4.05
C VAL A 33 0.05 -2.56 -3.12
N ARG A 34 1.38 -2.50 -3.15
CA ARG A 34 2.15 -1.46 -2.48
C ARG A 34 3.31 -0.96 -3.35
N GLY A 35 3.78 0.25 -3.03
CA GLY A 35 5.08 0.73 -3.49
C GLY A 35 6.24 -0.08 -2.88
N VAL A 36 7.46 0.21 -3.33
CA VAL A 36 8.67 -0.40 -2.77
C VAL A 36 8.73 -0.13 -1.27
N ALA A 37 8.81 -1.19 -0.45
CA ALA A 37 8.87 -1.05 1.00
C ALA A 37 10.20 -0.43 1.43
N THR A 38 10.14 0.61 2.24
CA THR A 38 11.30 1.39 2.66
C THR A 38 11.77 1.06 4.07
N SER A 39 10.96 0.37 4.88
CA SER A 39 11.29 -0.01 6.25
C SER A 39 10.90 -1.45 6.61
N SER A 40 11.52 -2.01 7.65
CA SER A 40 11.13 -3.32 8.23
C SER A 40 9.69 -3.30 8.74
N PHE A 41 9.29 -2.19 9.36
CA PHE A 41 7.94 -2.00 9.86
C PHE A 41 6.89 -2.01 8.74
N ASP A 42 7.19 -1.43 7.57
CA ASP A 42 6.31 -1.52 6.40
C ASP A 42 6.26 -2.94 5.82
N GLN A 43 7.25 -3.80 6.08
CA GLN A 43 7.16 -5.21 5.70
C GLN A 43 6.19 -5.96 6.62
N GLU A 44 6.22 -5.68 7.93
CA GLU A 44 5.34 -6.31 8.92
C GLU A 44 3.86 -6.01 8.67
N ARG A 45 3.52 -4.78 8.29
CA ARG A 45 2.13 -4.39 7.96
C ARG A 45 1.48 -5.22 6.85
N PHE A 46 2.29 -5.77 5.95
CA PHE A 46 1.87 -6.56 4.79
C PHE A 46 2.23 -8.05 4.93
N ALA A 47 2.62 -8.51 6.12
CA ALA A 47 3.06 -9.88 6.35
C ALA A 47 1.98 -10.91 5.97
N LEU A 48 0.71 -10.66 6.31
CA LEU A 48 -0.40 -11.56 5.99
C LEU A 48 -0.66 -11.66 4.46
N PRO A 49 -0.83 -10.55 3.71
CA PRO A 49 -0.89 -10.58 2.25
C PRO A 49 0.31 -11.28 1.59
N LYS A 50 1.53 -11.06 2.12
CA LYS A 50 2.74 -11.72 1.63
C LYS A 50 2.68 -13.23 1.84
N LYS A 51 2.29 -13.68 3.03
CA LYS A 51 2.12 -15.11 3.37
C LYS A 51 1.07 -15.79 2.49
N ARG A 52 0.04 -15.04 2.08
CA ARG A 52 -1.03 -15.51 1.18
C ARG A 52 -0.69 -15.47 -0.31
N GLY A 53 0.46 -14.91 -0.70
CA GLY A 53 0.84 -14.76 -2.10
C GLY A 53 0.00 -13.74 -2.87
N ILE A 54 -0.72 -12.85 -2.17
CA ILE A 54 -1.57 -11.80 -2.77
C ILE A 54 -0.94 -10.41 -2.72
N LEU A 55 0.31 -10.31 -2.24
CA LEU A 55 1.05 -9.05 -2.22
C LEU A 55 1.81 -8.83 -3.53
N ARG A 56 1.55 -7.71 -4.20
CA ARG A 56 2.32 -7.23 -5.35
C ARG A 56 3.04 -5.92 -5.01
N THR A 57 4.29 -5.82 -5.44
CA THR A 57 5.07 -4.58 -5.35
C THR A 57 5.10 -3.94 -6.73
N ILE A 58 4.81 -2.64 -6.79
CA ILE A 58 4.84 -1.86 -8.03
C ILE A 58 5.83 -0.70 -7.85
N ASP A 59 6.64 -0.48 -8.89
CA ASP A 59 7.44 0.73 -9.01
C ASP A 59 6.61 1.81 -9.71
N SER A 60 6.46 2.97 -9.07
CA SER A 60 5.75 4.11 -9.65
C SER A 60 6.60 4.87 -10.68
N GLY A 61 7.91 4.63 -10.74
CA GLY A 61 8.87 5.38 -11.55
C GLY A 61 9.06 6.83 -11.11
N SER A 62 8.46 7.24 -9.97
CA SER A 62 8.55 8.59 -9.43
C SER A 62 9.41 8.63 -8.18
N THR A 63 10.33 9.59 -8.13
CA THR A 63 11.17 9.87 -6.96
C THR A 63 10.53 10.88 -6.01
N VAL A 64 9.29 11.33 -6.28
CA VAL A 64 8.60 12.34 -5.46
C VAL A 64 8.09 11.71 -4.17
N ILE A 65 8.55 12.26 -3.05
CA ILE A 65 8.08 11.95 -1.69
C ILE A 65 7.63 13.22 -0.97
N THR A 66 6.88 13.06 0.12
CA THR A 66 6.35 14.20 0.91
C THR A 66 7.45 15.19 1.31
N GLU A 67 8.58 14.68 1.76
CA GLU A 67 9.76 15.45 2.18
C GLU A 67 10.30 16.30 1.03
N THR A 68 10.46 15.72 -0.17
CA THR A 68 10.94 16.46 -1.35
C THR A 68 9.98 17.56 -1.78
N ILE A 69 8.68 17.41 -1.53
CA ILE A 69 7.70 18.46 -1.82
C ILE A 69 7.77 19.57 -0.77
N LEU A 70 7.95 19.23 0.51
CA LEU A 70 8.15 20.22 1.58
C LEU A 70 9.39 21.08 1.30
N GLU A 71 10.51 20.45 0.96
CA GLU A 71 11.75 21.13 0.59
C GLU A 71 11.52 22.10 -0.58
N ARG A 72 10.91 21.64 -1.68
CA ARG A 72 10.60 22.49 -2.84
C ARG A 72 9.72 23.69 -2.50
N ILE A 73 8.72 23.50 -1.62
CA ILE A 73 7.84 24.59 -1.17
C ILE A 73 8.63 25.61 -0.35
N ILE A 74 9.54 25.17 0.50
CA ILE A 74 10.38 26.05 1.33
C ILE A 74 11.38 26.81 0.45
N GLU A 75 12.04 26.15 -0.50
CA GLU A 75 13.02 26.77 -1.40
C GLU A 75 12.40 27.79 -2.37
N THR A 76 11.12 27.61 -2.72
CA THR A 76 10.39 28.52 -3.63
C THR A 76 9.80 29.73 -2.90
N ARG A 77 9.80 29.75 -1.56
CA ARG A 77 9.33 30.87 -0.73
C ARG A 77 10.43 31.89 -0.47
#